data_AF-A0A9Q1Q5S0-F1
#
_entry.id   AF-A0A9Q1Q5S0-F1
#
_cell.length_a   1.000
_cell.length_b   1.000
_cell.length_c   1.000
_cell.angle_alpha   90.00
_cell.angle_beta   90.00
_cell.angle_gamma   90.00
#
_symmetry.space_group_name_H-M   'P 1'
#
loop_
_entity.id
_entity.type
_entity.pdbx_description
1 polymer ?
#
loop_
_entity_poly.entity_id
_entity_poly.type
_entity_poly.pdbx_seq_one_letter_code
_entity_poly.pdbx_strand_id
1 'polypeptide(L)'
;MANPPPPSGTKSSSPARLIAIFCLALIVLVGLVVLITWLVIKPKKIQFSIDEGWIRDYNLTNGKLNSTFNFVVRAYNANNKASIYYDSMKVTVSYRGQTVSSDTIEPFFQPHKNVTRFLLQNAARNVPLPGVVVHDLKVERTGGEVDLDIRLQGKIRERL
;
A
#
# COMPACT_ATOMS: atom_id res chain seq x y z
N MET A 1 -25.57 54.91 -64.90
CA MET A 1 -25.31 55.06 -63.45
C MET A 1 -25.52 53.70 -62.80
N ALA A 2 -24.58 53.28 -61.95
CA ALA A 2 -24.37 51.89 -61.53
C ALA A 2 -25.48 51.31 -60.62
N ASN A 3 -25.70 49.99 -60.72
CA ASN A 3 -26.63 49.25 -59.86
C ASN A 3 -26.18 49.28 -58.38
N PRO A 4 -27.12 49.39 -57.43
CA PRO A 4 -26.79 49.43 -56.01
C PRO A 4 -26.18 48.09 -55.55
N PRO A 5 -25.21 48.11 -54.62
CA PRO A 5 -24.62 46.89 -54.08
C PRO A 5 -25.68 46.09 -53.30
N PRO A 6 -25.65 44.75 -53.36
CA PRO A 6 -26.59 43.93 -52.63
C PRO A 6 -26.39 44.11 -51.12
N PRO A 7 -27.48 44.07 -50.32
CA PRO A 7 -27.40 44.25 -48.87
C PRO A 7 -26.54 43.14 -48.26
N SER A 8 -25.56 43.54 -47.44
CA SER A 8 -24.73 42.63 -46.66
C SER A 8 -25.60 41.98 -45.58
N GLY A 9 -26.04 40.75 -45.82
CA GLY A 9 -26.80 39.95 -44.85
C GLY A 9 -25.98 39.73 -43.58
N THR A 10 -26.31 40.47 -42.52
CA THR A 10 -25.83 40.20 -41.16
C THR A 10 -26.33 38.82 -40.74
N LYS A 11 -25.43 37.85 -40.65
CA LYS A 11 -25.72 36.49 -40.17
C LYS A 11 -26.16 36.57 -38.71
N SER A 12 -27.47 36.64 -38.49
CA SER A 12 -28.07 36.53 -37.17
C SER A 12 -27.69 35.17 -36.56
N SER A 13 -26.87 35.19 -35.51
CA SER A 13 -26.53 33.98 -34.77
C SER A 13 -27.78 33.50 -34.02
N SER A 14 -28.38 32.41 -34.51
CA SER A 14 -29.53 31.78 -33.85
C SER A 14 -29.23 31.53 -32.36
N PRO A 15 -30.14 31.88 -31.44
CA PRO A 15 -29.96 31.68 -30.00
C PRO A 15 -29.66 30.22 -29.63
N ALA A 16 -30.17 29.26 -30.41
CA ALA A 16 -29.87 27.84 -30.25
C ALA A 16 -28.37 27.52 -30.44
N ARG A 17 -27.69 28.26 -31.33
CA ARG A 17 -26.26 28.09 -31.59
C ARG A 17 -25.42 28.61 -30.42
N LEU A 18 -25.83 29.72 -29.81
CA LEU A 18 -25.18 30.26 -28.61
C LEU A 18 -25.33 29.30 -27.42
N ILE A 19 -26.54 28.74 -27.23
CA ILE A 19 -26.81 27.74 -26.19
C ILE A 19 -25.95 26.48 -26.39
N ALA A 20 -25.85 25.98 -27.63
CA ALA A 20 -25.03 24.80 -27.93
C ALA A 20 -23.54 25.03 -27.64
N ILE A 21 -23.00 26.20 -27.98
CA ILE A 21 -21.60 26.58 -27.69
C ILE A 21 -21.39 26.66 -26.17
N PHE A 22 -22.33 27.25 -25.43
CA PHE A 22 -22.26 27.36 -23.98
C PHE A 22 -22.27 25.98 -23.30
N CYS A 23 -23.18 25.08 -23.72
CA CYS A 23 -23.22 23.71 -23.21
C CYS A 23 -21.93 22.94 -23.51
N LEU A 24 -21.39 23.05 -24.73
CA LEU A 24 -20.13 22.42 -25.10
C LEU A 24 -18.97 22.93 -24.23
N ALA A 25 -18.90 24.26 -24.01
CA ALA A 25 -17.88 24.87 -23.17
C ALA A 25 -17.95 24.35 -21.72
N LEU A 26 -19.16 24.20 -21.17
CA LEU A 26 -19.35 23.60 -19.84
C LEU A 26 -18.89 22.14 -19.77
N ILE A 27 -19.21 21.33 -20.77
CA ILE A 27 -18.77 19.92 -20.83
C ILE A 27 -17.24 19.85 -20.86
N VAL A 28 -16.60 20.67 -21.68
CA VAL A 28 -15.14 20.74 -21.77
C VAL A 28 -14.53 21.19 -20.44
N LEU A 29 -15.12 22.19 -19.78
CA LEU A 29 -14.65 22.67 -18.48
C LEU A 29 -14.75 21.59 -17.40
N VAL A 30 -15.88 20.90 -17.31
CA VAL A 30 -16.06 19.79 -16.35
C VAL A 30 -15.08 18.66 -16.65
N GLY A 31 -14.91 18.29 -17.92
CA GLY A 31 -13.93 17.30 -18.34
C GLY A 31 -12.50 17.67 -17.93
N LEU A 32 -12.13 18.94 -18.09
CA LEU A 32 -10.82 19.45 -17.68
C LEU A 32 -10.64 19.39 -16.16
N VAL A 33 -11.64 19.78 -15.38
CA VAL A 33 -11.60 19.70 -13.90
C VAL A 33 -11.43 18.25 -13.45
N VAL A 34 -12.17 17.32 -14.04
CA VAL A 34 -12.04 15.88 -13.73
C VAL A 34 -10.65 15.38 -14.10
N LEU A 35 -10.14 15.74 -15.29
CA LEU A 35 -8.81 15.33 -15.75
C LEU A 35 -7.69 15.84 -14.83
N ILE A 36 -7.73 17.12 -14.46
CA ILE A 36 -6.75 17.73 -13.54
C ILE A 36 -6.83 17.06 -12.17
N THR A 37 -8.04 16.88 -11.65
CA THR A 37 -8.26 16.21 -10.35
C THR A 37 -7.69 14.80 -10.35
N TRP A 38 -7.94 14.03 -11.41
CA TRP A 38 -7.40 12.69 -11.60
C TRP A 38 -5.86 12.67 -11.71
N LEU A 39 -5.26 13.64 -12.41
CA LEU A 39 -3.80 13.74 -12.53
C LEU A 39 -3.11 14.05 -11.18
N VAL A 40 -3.74 14.87 -10.34
CA VAL A 40 -3.16 15.36 -9.08
C VAL A 40 -3.34 14.35 -7.93
N ILE A 41 -4.47 13.64 -7.89
CA ILE A 41 -4.76 12.65 -6.85
C ILE A 41 -4.11 11.32 -7.24
N LYS A 42 -2.79 11.20 -7.03
CA LYS A 42 -2.09 9.92 -7.06
C LYS A 42 -1.80 9.47 -5.62
N PRO A 43 -2.46 8.42 -5.10
CA PRO A 43 -2.12 7.88 -3.79
C PRO A 43 -0.68 7.36 -3.85
N LYS A 44 0.12 7.80 -2.89
CA LYS A 44 1.49 7.33 -2.73
C LYS A 44 1.46 6.01 -1.97
N LYS A 45 2.26 5.04 -2.42
CA LYS A 45 2.39 3.76 -1.75
C LYS A 45 3.05 3.95 -0.38
N ILE A 46 2.55 3.20 0.61
CA ILE A 46 3.17 3.08 1.93
C ILE A 46 4.45 2.26 1.76
N GLN A 47 5.52 2.68 2.42
CA GLN A 47 6.80 1.96 2.40
C GLN A 47 6.98 1.24 3.73
N PHE A 48 7.30 -0.04 3.69
CA PHE A 48 7.64 -0.83 4.87
C PHE A 48 9.12 -1.23 4.80
N SER A 49 9.84 -1.06 5.90
CA SER A 49 11.20 -1.56 6.08
C SER A 49 11.34 -2.24 7.43
N ILE A 50 12.33 -3.11 7.55
CA ILE A 50 12.72 -3.71 8.83
C ILE A 50 13.94 -2.93 9.30
N ASP A 51 13.81 -2.27 10.45
CA ASP A 51 14.92 -1.54 11.06
C ASP A 51 15.82 -2.52 11.84
N GLU A 52 15.22 -3.46 12.56
CA GLU A 52 15.93 -4.45 13.40
C GLU A 52 15.20 -5.79 13.42
N GLY A 53 15.93 -6.89 13.63
CA GLY A 53 15.37 -8.23 13.78
C GLY A 53 16.24 -9.13 14.65
N TRP A 54 15.61 -9.90 15.54
CA TRP A 54 16.32 -10.87 16.39
C TRP A 54 15.43 -12.05 16.80
N ILE A 55 16.08 -13.15 17.14
CA ILE A 55 15.44 -14.40 17.53
C ILE A 55 15.70 -14.65 19.02
N ARG A 56 14.65 -15.00 19.78
CA ARG A 56 14.75 -15.47 21.17
C ARG A 56 14.21 -16.89 21.29
N ASP A 57 14.59 -17.58 22.36
CA ASP A 57 14.03 -18.87 22.76
C ASP A 57 14.08 -19.95 21.67
N TYR A 58 15.10 -19.89 20.80
CA TYR A 58 15.27 -20.88 19.73
C TYR A 58 15.56 -22.26 20.31
N ASN A 59 14.71 -23.22 19.98
CA ASN A 59 14.87 -24.62 20.29
C ASN A 59 14.29 -25.46 19.15
N LEU A 60 15.15 -26.27 18.52
CA LEU A 60 14.78 -27.19 17.45
C LEU A 60 15.08 -28.63 17.87
N THR A 61 14.08 -29.29 18.45
CA THR A 61 14.18 -30.65 18.98
C THR A 61 13.15 -31.56 18.31
N ASN A 62 13.54 -32.77 17.93
CA ASN A 62 12.67 -33.76 17.26
C ASN A 62 11.93 -33.20 16.03
N GLY A 63 12.60 -32.34 15.26
CA GLY A 63 12.02 -31.70 14.07
C GLY A 63 10.94 -30.65 14.36
N LYS A 64 10.79 -30.22 15.62
CA LYS A 64 9.83 -29.20 16.03
C LYS A 64 10.53 -27.95 16.51
N LEU A 65 10.11 -26.81 15.95
CA LEU A 65 10.66 -25.50 16.25
C LEU A 65 9.84 -24.80 17.34
N ASN A 66 10.53 -24.36 18.39
CA ASN A 66 10.08 -23.32 19.31
C ASN A 66 11.02 -22.13 19.16
N SER A 67 10.47 -20.93 18.96
CA SER A 67 11.26 -19.73 18.73
C SER A 67 10.38 -18.49 18.79
N THR A 68 10.92 -17.36 19.22
CA THR A 68 10.25 -16.06 19.17
C THR A 68 10.99 -15.15 18.20
N PHE A 69 10.35 -14.80 17.08
CA PHE A 69 10.89 -13.90 16.07
C PHE A 69 10.43 -12.48 16.32
N ASN A 70 11.38 -11.58 16.55
CA ASN A 70 11.11 -10.18 16.87
C ASN A 70 11.61 -9.30 15.73
N PHE A 71 10.77 -8.37 15.27
CA PHE A 71 11.12 -7.43 14.20
C PHE A 71 10.61 -6.03 14.54
N VAL A 72 11.48 -5.02 14.41
CA VAL A 72 11.08 -3.61 14.44
C VAL A 72 10.75 -3.22 13.01
N VAL A 73 9.46 -3.07 12.73
CA VAL A 73 8.98 -2.66 11.41
C VAL A 73 8.75 -1.16 11.41
N ARG A 74 9.28 -0.51 10.39
CA ARG A 74 9.08 0.89 10.09
C ARG A 74 8.12 1.02 8.91
N ALA A 75 6.96 1.61 9.17
CA ALA A 75 5.97 1.97 8.17
C ALA A 75 6.05 3.47 7.89
N TYR A 76 6.21 3.86 6.63
CA TYR A 76 6.24 5.25 6.20
C TYR A 76 5.07 5.58 5.27
N ASN A 77 4.16 6.43 5.75
CA ASN A 77 3.09 6.98 4.95
C ASN A 77 3.57 8.24 4.22
N ALA A 78 3.93 8.10 2.94
CA ALA A 78 4.37 9.22 2.12
C ALA A 78 3.22 10.13 1.64
N ASN A 79 1.95 9.78 1.92
CA ASN A 79 0.79 10.56 1.53
C ASN A 79 0.74 11.88 2.29
N ASN A 80 0.47 12.97 1.57
CA ASN A 80 0.40 14.32 2.13
C ASN A 80 -0.99 14.67 2.67
N LYS A 81 -2.01 13.92 2.27
CA LYS A 81 -3.43 14.22 2.54
C LYS A 81 -4.12 13.05 3.21
N ALA A 82 -3.85 11.83 2.74
CA ALA A 82 -4.45 10.62 3.29
C ALA A 82 -3.77 10.16 4.58
N SER A 83 -4.58 9.98 5.62
CA SER A 83 -4.22 9.20 6.81
C SER A 83 -4.78 7.78 6.68
N ILE A 84 -4.16 6.82 7.35
CA ILE A 84 -4.41 5.40 7.12
C ILE A 84 -4.76 4.74 8.44
N TYR A 85 -5.93 4.09 8.47
CA TYR A 85 -6.31 3.19 9.56
C TYR A 85 -6.04 1.76 9.11
N TYR A 86 -5.28 1.03 9.91
CA TYR A 86 -5.06 -0.40 9.74
C TYR A 86 -6.05 -1.11 10.65
N ASP A 87 -7.13 -1.66 10.09
CA ASP A 87 -8.19 -2.31 10.88
C ASP A 87 -7.72 -3.65 11.45
N SER A 88 -6.92 -4.37 10.68
CA SER A 88 -6.25 -5.59 11.11
C SER A 88 -5.05 -5.82 10.21
N MET A 89 -3.97 -6.36 10.77
CA MET A 89 -2.81 -6.75 9.97
C MET A 89 -2.29 -8.09 10.45
N LYS A 90 -2.39 -9.08 9.56
CA LYS A 90 -1.84 -10.41 9.74
C LYS A 90 -0.37 -10.40 9.37
N VAL A 91 0.44 -10.93 10.26
CA VAL A 91 1.87 -11.11 10.11
C VAL A 91 2.14 -12.60 9.98
N THR A 92 2.81 -12.99 8.92
CA THR A 92 3.23 -14.37 8.70
C THR A 92 4.74 -14.40 8.55
N VAL A 93 5.40 -15.19 9.38
CA VAL A 93 6.84 -15.47 9.27
C VAL A 93 6.98 -16.85 8.64
N SER A 94 7.79 -16.96 7.60
CA SER A 94 8.08 -18.21 6.90
C SER A 94 9.57 -18.43 6.75
N TYR A 95 9.97 -19.69 6.74
CA TYR A 95 11.34 -20.13 6.47
C TYR A 95 11.29 -21.15 5.32
N ARG A 96 12.01 -20.89 4.21
CA ARG A 96 12.00 -21.75 3.01
C ARG A 96 10.58 -22.11 2.54
N GLY A 97 9.68 -21.13 2.54
CA GLY A 97 8.27 -21.31 2.18
C GLY A 97 7.39 -21.97 3.25
N GLN A 98 7.95 -22.47 4.35
CA GLN A 98 7.18 -23.03 5.46
C GLN A 98 6.82 -21.97 6.50
N THR A 99 5.53 -21.86 6.81
CA THR A 99 5.07 -20.92 7.83
C THR A 99 5.49 -21.38 9.22
N VAL A 100 6.32 -20.58 9.89
CA VAL A 100 6.81 -20.87 11.25
C VAL A 100 6.01 -20.13 12.32
N SER A 101 5.39 -19.00 11.96
CA SER A 101 4.51 -18.29 12.88
C SER A 101 3.53 -17.43 12.09
N SER A 102 2.33 -17.26 12.66
CA SER A 102 1.32 -16.35 12.15
C SER A 102 0.65 -15.66 13.32
N ASP A 103 0.62 -14.35 13.28
CA ASP A 103 -0.03 -13.54 14.31
C ASP A 103 -0.83 -12.39 13.67
N THR A 104 -1.66 -11.72 14.46
CA THR A 104 -2.39 -10.51 14.04
C THR A 104 -2.05 -9.40 15.01
N ILE A 105 -1.64 -8.25 14.48
CA ILE A 105 -1.39 -7.08 15.32
C ILE A 105 -2.67 -6.27 15.52
N GLU A 106 -2.67 -5.52 16.62
CA GLU A 106 -3.75 -4.60 16.95
C GLU A 106 -3.90 -3.49 15.89
N PRO A 107 -5.13 -2.98 15.72
CA PRO A 107 -5.39 -1.87 14.83
C PRO A 107 -4.58 -0.64 15.23
N PHE A 108 -4.04 0.08 14.25
CA PHE A 108 -3.32 1.33 14.51
C PHE A 108 -3.64 2.39 13.46
N PHE A 109 -3.44 3.65 13.86
CA PHE A 109 -3.66 4.81 13.00
C PHE A 109 -2.33 5.45 12.62
N GLN A 110 -2.17 5.70 11.33
CA GLN A 110 -1.01 6.38 10.77
C GLN A 110 -1.43 7.70 10.12
N PRO A 111 -1.08 8.85 10.72
CA PRO A 111 -1.33 10.16 10.12
C PRO A 111 -0.66 10.33 8.75
N HIS A 112 -1.08 11.32 7.98
CA HIS A 112 -0.39 11.73 6.76
C HIS A 112 1.07 12.14 7.07
N LYS A 113 2.01 11.86 6.14
CA LYS A 113 3.46 12.10 6.29
C LYS A 113 4.09 11.55 7.56
N ASN A 114 3.53 10.48 8.13
CA ASN A 114 4.03 9.92 9.39
C ASN A 114 4.91 8.69 9.17
N VAL A 115 5.91 8.54 10.03
CA VAL A 115 6.68 7.30 10.20
C VAL A 115 6.21 6.66 11.50
N THR A 116 5.70 5.44 11.41
CA THR A 116 5.28 4.64 12.56
C THR A 116 6.25 3.47 12.71
N ARG A 117 6.70 3.21 13.93
CA ARG A 117 7.49 2.02 14.27
C ARG A 117 6.72 1.16 15.24
N PHE A 118 6.70 -0.13 14.98
CA PHE A 118 6.05 -1.10 15.86
C PHE A 118 6.86 -2.39 15.92
N LEU A 119 6.80 -3.03 17.09
CA LEU A 119 7.47 -4.30 17.35
C LEU A 119 6.52 -5.45 17.01
N LEU A 120 6.95 -6.34 16.13
CA LEU A 120 6.30 -7.60 15.83
C LEU A 120 6.94 -8.71 16.65
N GLN A 121 6.16 -9.45 17.44
CA GLN A 121 6.63 -10.58 18.24
C GLN A 121 5.88 -11.85 17.81
N ASN A 122 6.46 -12.60 16.88
CA ASN A 122 5.83 -13.79 16.31
C ASN A 122 6.40 -15.05 16.98
N ALA A 123 5.59 -15.74 17.77
CA ALA A 123 6.00 -16.97 18.44
C ALA A 123 5.72 -18.19 17.55
N ALA A 124 6.74 -19.00 17.31
CA ALA A 124 6.62 -20.38 16.86
C ALA A 124 6.56 -21.28 18.09
N ARG A 125 5.47 -22.05 18.22
CA ARG A 125 5.32 -23.03 19.31
C ARG A 125 5.08 -24.41 18.72
N ASN A 126 6.02 -25.31 18.98
CA ASN A 126 5.97 -26.72 18.60
C ASN A 126 5.72 -26.96 17.10
N VAL A 127 6.29 -26.11 16.24
CA VAL A 127 6.00 -26.11 14.81
C VAL A 127 6.77 -27.24 14.11
N PRO A 128 6.09 -28.22 13.51
CA PRO A 128 6.77 -29.31 12.80
C PRO A 128 7.39 -28.78 11.51
N LEU A 129 8.66 -29.10 11.29
CA LEU A 129 9.39 -28.76 10.07
C LEU A 129 9.81 -30.03 9.32
N PRO A 130 9.75 -30.04 7.97
CA PRO A 130 10.30 -31.13 7.18
C PRO A 130 11.80 -31.34 7.45
N GLY A 131 12.29 -32.57 7.34
CA GLY A 131 13.69 -32.91 7.65
C GLY A 131 14.72 -32.06 6.89
N VAL A 132 14.47 -31.75 5.61
CA VAL A 132 15.33 -30.87 4.81
C VAL A 132 15.37 -29.46 5.41
N VAL A 133 14.21 -28.91 5.77
CA VAL A 133 14.09 -27.57 6.37
C VAL A 133 14.77 -27.51 7.74
N VAL A 134 14.68 -28.57 8.53
CA VAL A 134 15.38 -28.70 9.82
C VAL A 134 16.89 -28.67 9.62
N HIS A 135 17.40 -29.38 8.63
CA HIS A 135 18.82 -29.41 8.31
C HIS A 135 19.32 -28.02 7.90
N ASP A 136 18.64 -27.39 6.93
CA ASP A 136 19.05 -26.09 6.39
C ASP A 136 19.01 -25.00 7.47
N LEU A 137 17.96 -25.01 8.30
CA LEU A 137 17.83 -24.06 9.41
C LEU A 137 18.97 -24.21 10.42
N LYS A 138 19.46 -25.44 10.68
CA LYS A 138 20.61 -25.66 11.57
C LYS A 138 21.91 -25.14 10.97
N VAL A 139 22.13 -25.39 9.67
CA VAL A 139 23.33 -24.95 8.96
C VAL A 139 23.41 -23.43 8.94
N GLU A 140 22.34 -22.77 8.50
CA GLU A 140 22.24 -21.30 8.45
C GLU A 140 22.41 -20.69 9.84
N ARG A 141 21.71 -21.23 10.85
CA ARG A 141 21.83 -20.73 12.22
C ARG A 141 23.26 -20.80 12.76
N THR A 142 23.99 -21.88 12.42
CA THR A 142 25.41 -22.07 12.80
C THR A 142 26.32 -21.10 12.04
N GLY A 143 25.97 -20.77 10.79
CA GLY A 143 26.62 -19.73 9.99
C GLY A 143 26.36 -18.30 10.49
N GLY A 144 25.41 -18.11 11.42
CA GLY A 144 25.13 -16.82 12.06
C GLY A 144 24.06 -15.98 11.37
N GLU A 145 23.51 -16.45 10.24
CA GLU A 145 22.51 -15.76 9.44
C GLU A 145 21.38 -16.73 9.07
N VAL A 146 20.12 -16.28 9.11
CA VAL A 146 18.95 -17.08 8.74
C VAL A 146 18.06 -16.23 7.85
N ASP A 147 17.74 -16.73 6.66
CA ASP A 147 16.89 -16.03 5.69
C ASP A 147 15.41 -16.29 6.01
N LEU A 148 14.68 -15.24 6.40
CA LEU A 148 13.29 -15.32 6.82
C LEU A 148 12.40 -14.45 5.94
N ASP A 149 11.30 -15.04 5.48
CA ASP A 149 10.26 -14.34 4.74
C ASP A 149 9.21 -13.79 5.72
N ILE A 150 9.00 -12.46 5.69
CA ILE A 150 7.97 -11.81 6.50
C ILE A 150 6.92 -11.23 5.56
N ARG A 151 5.67 -11.70 5.72
CA ARG A 151 4.52 -11.22 4.97
C ARG A 151 3.57 -10.45 5.89
N LEU A 152 3.32 -9.19 5.54
CA LEU A 152 2.34 -8.33 6.19
C LEU A 152 1.12 -8.21 5.28
N GLN A 153 -0.05 -8.62 5.77
CA GLN A 153 -1.32 -8.55 5.05
C GLN A 153 -2.33 -7.81 5.91
N GLY A 154 -2.69 -6.59 5.52
CA GLY A 154 -3.59 -5.76 6.29
C GLY A 154 -4.81 -5.28 5.52
N LYS A 155 -5.91 -5.12 6.25
CA LYS A 155 -7.08 -4.37 5.78
C LYS A 155 -6.88 -2.91 6.16
N ILE A 156 -6.76 -2.06 5.15
CA ILE A 156 -6.55 -0.62 5.33
C ILE A 156 -7.79 0.18 4.95
N ARG A 157 -8.01 1.28 5.66
CA ARG A 157 -9.00 2.30 5.34
C ARG A 157 -8.31 3.63 5.23
N GLU A 158 -8.38 4.22 4.04
CA GLU A 158 -7.84 5.56 3.78
C GLU A 158 -8.87 6.61 4.18
N ARG A 159 -8.38 7.67 4.83
CA ARG A 159 -9.15 8.89 5.11
C ARG A 159 -8.42 10.06 4.46
N LEU A 160 -9.01 10.58 3.38
CA LEU A 160 -8.55 11.74 2.61
C LEU A 160 -8.81 13.06 3.32
#